data_AF-A0A3B9L197-F1
#
_entry.id   AF-A0A3B9L197-F1
#
_cell.length_a   1.000
_cell.length_b   1.000
_cell.length_c   1.000
_cell.angle_alpha   90.00
_cell.angle_beta   90.00
_cell.angle_gamma   90.00
#
_symmetry.space_group_name_H-M   'P 1'
#
loop_
_entity.id
_entity.type
_entity.pdbx_description
1 polymer ?
#
loop_
_entity_poly.entity_id
_entity_poly.type
_entity_poly.pdbx_seq_one_letter_code
_entity_poly.pdbx_strand_id
1 'polypeptide(L)' 'MTAIAPISSGPIDLAISFLRKGGLVAMPTETVYGLACDAANPDAVTR' A
#
# COMPACT_ATOMS: atom_id res chain seq x y z
N MET A 1 10.50 -1.48 -7.47
CA MET A 1 10.93 -0.12 -7.10
C MET A 1 10.13 0.29 -5.88
N THR A 2 10.79 0.68 -4.79
CA THR A 2 10.14 1.02 -3.51
C THR A 2 10.23 2.54 -3.32
N ALA A 3 9.12 3.16 -2.93
CA ALA A 3 9.08 4.59 -2.59
C ALA A 3 8.83 4.74 -1.08
N ILE A 4 9.71 5.47 -0.39
CA ILE A 4 9.52 5.84 1.00
C ILE A 4 9.12 7.31 1.01
N ALA A 5 8.01 7.62 1.66
CA ALA A 5 7.44 8.96 1.68
C ALA A 5 7.26 9.46 3.12
N PRO A 6 7.39 10.78 3.37
CA PRO A 6 7.19 11.36 4.68
C PRO A 6 5.73 11.23 5.14
N ILE A 7 5.48 11.31 6.45
CA ILE A 7 4.11 11.30 6.99
C ILE A 7 3.46 12.66 6.72
N SER A 8 2.68 12.74 5.64
CA SER A 8 1.84 13.88 5.27
C SER A 8 0.65 13.42 4.42
N SER A 9 -0.24 14.32 4.01
CA SER A 9 -1.45 13.97 3.25
C SER A 9 -1.15 13.45 1.83
N GLY A 10 -0.23 14.07 1.09
CA GLY A 10 0.06 13.69 -0.31
C GLY A 10 0.51 12.23 -0.51
N PRO A 11 1.36 11.66 0.36
CA PRO A 11 1.73 10.25 0.31
C PRO A 11 0.58 9.26 0.49
N ILE A 12 -0.52 9.66 1.14
CA ILE A 12 -1.72 8.82 1.26
C ILE A 12 -2.38 8.67 -0.11
N ASP A 13 -2.51 9.75 -0.88
CA ASP A 13 -3.06 9.71 -2.25
C ASP A 13 -2.21 8.83 -3.16
N LEU A 14 -0.89 8.91 -3.01
CA LEU A 14 0.05 8.05 -3.73
C LEU A 14 -0.17 6.57 -3.38
N ALA A 15 -0.26 6.23 -2.08
CA ALA A 15 -0.53 4.88 -1.61
C ALA A 15 -1.86 4.33 -2.15
N ILE A 16 -2.94 5.14 -2.13
CA ILE A 16 -4.23 4.78 -2.72
C ILE A 16 -4.07 4.48 -4.22
N SER A 17 -3.32 5.32 -4.94
CA SER A 17 -3.09 5.11 -6.38
C SER A 17 -2.34 3.80 -6.65
N PHE A 18 -1.43 3.39 -5.78
CA PHE A 18 -0.73 2.11 -5.88
C PHE A 18 -1.69 0.93 -5.64
N LEU A 19 -2.47 0.97 -4.56
CA LEU A 19 -3.45 -0.08 -4.24
C LEU A 19 -4.46 -0.28 -5.38
N ARG A 20 -5.02 0.82 -5.92
CA ARG A 20 -5.97 0.77 -7.05
C ARG A 20 -5.37 0.19 -8.34
N LYS A 21 -4.06 0.30 -8.53
CA LYS A 21 -3.35 -0.31 -9.67
C LYS A 21 -2.94 -1.77 -9.40
N GLY A 22 -3.44 -2.37 -8.31
CA GLY A 22 -3.05 -3.71 -7.87
C GLY A 22 -1.63 -3.78 -7.30
N GLY A 23 -1.06 -2.65 -6.88
CA GLY A 23 0.23 -2.58 -6.18
C GLY A 23 0.11 -2.91 -4.70
N LEU A 24 1.27 -2.97 -4.04
CA LEU A 24 1.38 -3.25 -2.60
C LEU A 24 1.87 -2.01 -1.85
N VAL A 25 1.39 -1.82 -0.62
CA VAL A 25 1.80 -0.73 0.26
C VAL A 25 2.17 -1.28 1.63
N ALA A 26 3.35 -0.94 2.14
CA ALA A 26 3.68 -1.16 3.54
C ALA A 26 2.92 -0.14 4.40
N MET A 27 2.01 -0.61 5.24
CA MET A 27 1.15 0.22 6.09
C MET A 27 1.53 0.01 7.56
N PRO A 28 1.76 1.09 8.33
CA PRO A 28 2.01 0.97 9.76
C PRO A 28 0.74 0.50 10.50
N THR A 29 0.90 -0.37 11.50
CA THR A 29 -0.15 -0.71 12.47
C THR A 29 0.42 -0.57 13.89
N GLU A 30 -0.40 -0.79 14.91
CA GLU A 30 0.04 -0.73 16.32
C GLU A 30 1.16 -1.74 16.62
N THR A 31 1.08 -2.96 16.07
CA THR A 31 1.97 -4.06 16.47
C THR A 31 3.09 -4.31 15.46
N VAL A 32 2.77 -4.34 14.16
CA VAL A 32 3.72 -4.64 13.08
C VAL A 32 3.38 -3.86 11.81
N TYR A 33 4.31 -3.74 10.88
CA TYR A 33 3.96 -3.26 9.54
C TYR A 33 3.19 -4.35 8.80
N GLY A 34 2.05 -3.98 8.22
CA GLY A 34 1.27 -4.82 7.32
C GLY A 34 1.63 -4.54 5.86
N LEU A 35 1.55 -5.55 5.01
CA LEU A 35 1.61 -5.38 3.55
C LEU A 35 0.18 -5.35 3.01
N ALA A 36 -0.28 -4.18 2.61
CA ALA A 36 -1.64 -3.95 2.12
C ALA A 36 -1.71 -4.13 0.59
N CYS A 37 -2.83 -4.70 0.14
CA CYS A 37 -3.24 -4.81 -1.25
C CYS A 37 -4.76 -4.64 -1.36
N ASP A 38 -5.29 -4.56 -2.58
CA ASP A 38 -6.74 -4.68 -2.81
C ASP A 38 -7.17 -6.14 -2.65
N ALA A 39 -7.92 -6.43 -1.58
CA ALA A 39 -8.38 -7.78 -1.26
C ALA A 39 -9.36 -8.36 -2.28
N ALA A 40 -10.03 -7.53 -3.09
CA ALA A 40 -10.92 -7.97 -4.15
C ALA A 40 -10.17 -8.29 -5.46
N ASN A 41 -8.85 -8.07 -5.52
CA ASN A 41 -8.01 -8.32 -6.68
C ASN A 41 -7.14 -9.57 -6.45
N PRO A 42 -7.50 -10.74 -7.03
CA PRO A 42 -6.76 -11.99 -6.84
C PRO A 42 -5.28 -11.92 -7.25
N ASP A 43 -4.96 -11.12 -8.29
CA ASP A 43 -3.59 -10.94 -8.75
C ASP A 43 -2.77 -10.15 -7.74
N ALA A 44 -3.38 -9.16 -7.06
CA ALA A 44 -2.71 -8.37 -6.03
C ALA A 44 -2.45 -9.20 -4.76
N VAL A 45 -3.39 -10.10 -4.41
CA VAL A 45 -3.28 -11.01 -3.26
C VAL A 45 -2.19 -12.08 -3.45
N THR A 46 -1.93 -12.50 -4.70
CA THR A 46 -1.01 -13.60 -5.01
C THR A 46 0.47 -13.16 -5.17
N ARG A 47 0.76 -11.86 -5.09
CA ARG A 47 2.13 -11.30 -5.23
C ARG A 47 3.00 -11.48 -3.99
#